data_AF-X1IUF1-F1
#
_entry.id   AF-X1IUF1-F1
#
_cell.length_a   1.000
_cell.length_b   1.000
_cell.length_c   1.000
_cell.angle_alpha   90.00
_cell.angle_beta   90.00
_cell.angle_gamma   90.00
#
_symmetry.space_group_name_H-M   'P 1'
#
loop_
_entity.id
_entity.type
_entity.pdbx_description
1 polymer ?
#
loop_
_entity_poly.entity_id
_entity_poly.type
_entity_poly.pdbx_seq_one_letter_code
_entity_poly.pdbx_strand_id
1 'polypeptide(L)'
;MEKKEYDVIIIGAGPAGIFTALELSKKNNMNILILEKGKEIDQRECLMRSRGDECFHCSPCAIISGWGGAGAFSDGKLNLSTEIGGQLDNYIDKDRVDELIKYADDIYLEFGADRTVYGTNEEEIDIIKKEASLAKLKLIPTKIR
;
A
#
# COMPACT_ATOMS: atom_id res chain seq x y z
N MET A 1 28.09 2.42 17.89
CA MET A 1 27.38 3.34 18.80
C MET A 1 26.17 3.83 18.07
N GLU A 2 24.96 3.62 18.60
CA GLU A 2 23.75 4.25 18.07
C GLU A 2 23.94 5.76 18.11
N LYS A 3 23.69 6.44 16.99
CA LYS A 3 23.61 7.92 16.99
C LYS A 3 22.47 8.30 17.93
N LYS A 4 22.74 9.22 18.84
CA LYS A 4 21.72 9.74 19.79
C LYS A 4 20.86 10.85 19.17
N GLU A 5 21.20 11.31 17.98
CA GLU A 5 20.53 12.39 17.26
C GLU A 5 20.20 11.93 15.84
N TYR A 6 18.96 12.19 15.43
CA TYR A 6 18.42 11.93 14.09
C TYR A 6 17.71 13.19 13.62
N ASP A 7 17.80 13.46 12.33
CA ASP A 7 17.13 14.62 11.70
C ASP A 7 15.62 14.38 11.61
N VAL A 8 15.22 13.12 11.36
CA VAL A 8 13.83 12.69 11.27
C VAL A 8 13.65 11.32 11.93
N ILE A 9 12.59 11.19 12.73
CA ILE A 9 12.14 9.92 13.30
C ILE A 9 10.78 9.57 12.69
N ILE A 10 10.67 8.38 12.11
CA ILE A 10 9.47 7.85 11.50
C ILE A 10 8.96 6.70 12.38
N ILE A 11 7.70 6.78 12.81
CA ILE A 11 7.07 5.74 13.64
C ILE A 11 6.14 4.91 12.75
N GLY A 12 6.51 3.65 12.56
CA GLY A 12 5.82 2.68 11.72
C GLY A 12 6.58 2.41 10.41
N ALA A 13 6.86 1.13 10.15
CA ALA A 13 7.51 0.66 8.91
C ALA A 13 6.49 0.09 7.91
N GLY A 14 5.29 0.68 7.82
CA GLY A 14 4.33 0.41 6.74
C GLY A 14 4.70 1.14 5.44
N PRO A 15 3.91 0.99 4.36
CA PRO A 15 4.16 1.65 3.08
C PRO A 15 4.38 3.16 3.21
N ALA A 16 3.53 3.86 3.98
CA ALA A 16 3.68 5.29 4.21
C ALA A 16 5.02 5.67 4.87
N GLY A 17 5.46 4.91 5.88
CA GLY A 17 6.72 5.17 6.59
C GLY A 17 7.94 4.85 5.73
N ILE A 18 7.91 3.71 5.02
CA ILE A 18 8.97 3.29 4.11
C ILE A 18 9.13 4.28 2.95
N PHE A 19 8.03 4.70 2.32
CA PHE A 19 8.07 5.68 1.23
C PHE A 19 8.51 7.06 1.72
N THR A 20 8.12 7.46 2.93
CA THR A 20 8.63 8.72 3.55
C THR A 20 10.15 8.66 3.71
N ALA A 21 10.69 7.56 4.25
CA ALA A 21 12.14 7.39 4.39
C ALA A 21 12.86 7.36 3.04
N LEU A 22 12.27 6.69 2.04
CA LEU A 22 12.78 6.62 0.68
C LEU A 22 12.87 8.02 0.06
N GLU A 23 11.79 8.81 0.16
CA GLU A 23 11.75 10.17 -0.37
C GLU A 23 12.75 11.11 0.32
N LEU A 24 12.85 11.04 1.64
CA LEU A 24 13.79 11.86 2.41
C LEU A 24 15.24 11.50 2.08
N SER A 25 15.55 10.21 1.92
CA SER A 25 16.91 9.75 1.58
C SER A 25 17.34 10.11 0.16
N LYS A 26 16.41 10.25 -0.79
CA LYS A 26 16.70 10.75 -2.15
C LYS A 26 16.98 12.25 -2.20
N LYS A 27 16.29 13.05 -1.38
CA LYS A 27 16.31 14.52 -1.48
C LYS A 27 17.42 15.15 -0.65
N ASN A 28 17.77 14.56 0.50
CA ASN A 28 18.71 15.14 1.44
C ASN A 28 19.60 14.05 2.07
N ASN A 29 20.80 14.44 2.49
CA ASN A 29 21.67 13.56 3.28
C ASN A 29 21.27 13.62 4.78
N MET A 30 20.04 13.20 5.09
CA MET A 30 19.47 13.20 6.44
C MET A 30 19.71 11.86 7.16
N ASN A 31 19.96 11.93 8.47
CA ASN A 31 19.97 10.77 9.35
C ASN A 31 18.53 10.45 9.78
N ILE A 32 17.99 9.38 9.22
CA ILE A 32 16.59 8.97 9.42
C ILE A 32 16.55 7.72 10.31
N LEU A 33 15.71 7.74 11.34
CA LEU A 33 15.40 6.58 12.16
C LEU A 33 13.97 6.11 11.87
N ILE A 34 13.78 4.83 11.56
CA ILE A 34 12.45 4.20 11.50
C ILE A 34 12.29 3.30 12.72
N LEU A 35 11.22 3.51 13.48
CA LEU A 35 10.84 2.67 14.61
C LEU A 35 9.61 1.86 14.25
N GLU A 36 9.69 0.54 14.39
CA GLU A 36 8.57 -0.37 14.17
C GLU A 36 8.35 -1.23 15.41
N LYS A 37 7.08 -1.39 15.82
CA LYS A 37 6.73 -2.16 17.01
C LYS A 37 6.81 -3.68 16.76
N GLY A 38 6.54 -4.10 15.52
CA GLY A 38 6.61 -5.50 15.11
C GLY A 38 8.02 -5.93 14.71
N LYS A 39 8.09 -7.10 14.08
CA LYS A 39 9.35 -7.76 13.69
C LYS A 39 9.77 -7.42 12.26
N GLU A 40 11.02 -7.73 11.93
CA GLU A 40 11.53 -7.80 10.56
C GLU A 40 10.77 -8.84 9.74
N ILE A 41 10.74 -8.68 8.41
CA ILE A 41 9.83 -9.42 7.52
C ILE A 41 10.03 -10.93 7.55
N ASP A 42 11.28 -11.39 7.66
CA ASP A 42 11.69 -12.79 7.77
C ASP A 42 11.29 -13.42 9.12
N GLN A 43 11.16 -12.59 10.16
CA GLN A 43 10.76 -12.99 11.51
C GLN A 43 9.27 -12.76 11.78
N ARG A 44 8.52 -12.20 10.83
CA ARG A 44 7.07 -12.02 10.94
C ARG A 44 6.37 -13.34 10.67
N GLU A 45 5.83 -13.93 11.73
CA GLU A 45 5.04 -15.16 11.64
C GLU A 45 3.69 -15.00 12.36
N CYS A 46 2.59 -15.31 11.66
CA CYS A 46 1.28 -15.43 12.26
C CYS A 46 0.95 -16.90 12.44
N LEU A 47 0.90 -17.38 13.69
CA LEU A 47 0.65 -18.80 14.01
C LEU A 47 -0.67 -19.32 13.43
N MET A 48 -1.69 -18.46 13.32
CA MET A 48 -2.96 -18.78 12.64
C MET A 48 -2.72 -19.20 11.18
N ARG A 49 -1.86 -18.48 10.44
CA ARG A 49 -1.53 -18.81 9.04
C ARG A 49 -0.61 -20.02 8.93
N SER A 50 0.38 -20.14 9.83
CA SER A 50 1.36 -21.24 9.79
C SER A 50 0.77 -22.58 10.21
N ARG A 51 -0.16 -22.59 11.18
CA ARG A 51 -0.70 -23.81 11.79
C ARG A 51 -2.13 -24.14 11.36
N GLY A 52 -2.83 -23.21 10.71
CA GLY A 52 -4.24 -23.38 10.35
C GLY A 52 -5.19 -23.37 11.55
N ASP A 53 -4.74 -22.79 12.66
CA ASP A 53 -5.50 -22.67 13.90
C ASP A 53 -6.30 -21.35 13.96
N GLU A 54 -7.03 -21.14 15.05
CA GLU A 54 -7.71 -19.88 15.35
C GLU A 54 -6.72 -18.71 15.58
N CYS A 55 -7.23 -17.48 15.59
CA CYS A 55 -6.42 -16.30 15.86
C CYS A 55 -5.90 -16.29 17.32
N PHE A 56 -4.58 -16.23 17.49
CA PHE A 56 -3.93 -16.20 18.82
C PHE A 56 -3.89 -14.81 19.49
N HIS A 57 -4.50 -13.79 18.90
CA HIS A 57 -4.57 -12.42 19.45
C HIS A 57 -3.22 -11.86 19.96
N CYS A 58 -2.13 -12.12 19.22
CA CYS A 58 -0.80 -11.65 19.56
C CYS A 58 -0.70 -10.11 19.67
N SER A 59 0.18 -9.64 20.57
CA SER A 59 0.45 -8.22 20.81
C SER A 59 1.96 -7.96 20.81
N PRO A 60 2.52 -7.26 19.81
CA PRO A 60 1.85 -6.74 18.62
C PRO A 60 1.46 -7.84 17.63
N CYS A 61 0.39 -7.62 16.86
CA CYS A 61 -0.07 -8.61 15.88
C CYS A 61 0.84 -8.65 14.65
N ALA A 62 1.36 -9.83 14.32
CA ALA A 62 2.27 -10.05 13.20
C ALA A 62 1.64 -9.79 11.82
N ILE A 63 0.31 -9.78 11.72
CA ILE A 63 -0.40 -9.44 10.47
C ILE A 63 -0.34 -7.95 10.16
N ILE A 64 -0.57 -7.11 11.17
CA ILE A 64 -0.72 -5.66 10.99
C ILE A 64 0.52 -4.87 11.39
N SER A 65 1.48 -5.48 12.10
CA SER A 65 2.67 -4.83 12.64
C SER A 65 3.95 -5.54 12.21
N GLY A 66 5.02 -4.78 12.02
CA GLY A 66 6.30 -5.24 11.51
C GLY A 66 6.68 -4.58 10.18
N TRP A 67 7.84 -4.95 9.64
CA TRP A 67 8.34 -4.41 8.38
C TRP A 67 7.35 -4.62 7.23
N GLY A 68 6.98 -3.56 6.52
CA GLY A 68 5.95 -3.54 5.48
C GLY A 68 4.52 -3.38 6.01
N GLY A 69 4.32 -3.27 7.34
CA GLY A 69 3.03 -3.06 7.97
C GLY A 69 1.96 -4.11 7.59
N ALA A 70 0.70 -3.70 7.53
CA ALA A 70 -0.38 -4.60 7.11
C ALA A 70 -0.29 -5.03 5.63
N GLY A 71 0.36 -4.22 4.78
CA GLY A 71 0.50 -4.51 3.35
C GLY A 71 1.35 -5.75 3.06
N ALA A 72 2.32 -6.07 3.91
CA ALA A 72 3.24 -7.19 3.71
C ALA A 72 2.57 -8.57 3.60
N PHE A 73 1.41 -8.74 4.25
CA PHE A 73 0.64 -9.99 4.23
C PHE A 73 -0.73 -9.82 3.54
N SER A 74 -0.85 -8.78 2.72
CA SER A 74 -1.95 -8.63 1.77
C SER A 74 -1.70 -9.45 0.50
N ASP A 75 -2.66 -9.42 -0.43
CA ASP A 75 -2.49 -9.95 -1.79
C ASP A 75 -1.69 -9.02 -2.70
N GLY A 76 -1.23 -7.86 -2.18
CA GLY A 76 -0.35 -6.93 -2.88
C GLY A 76 -1.02 -6.09 -3.95
N LYS A 77 -2.36 -6.08 -4.01
CA LYS A 77 -3.08 -5.37 -5.07
C LYS A 77 -3.01 -3.85 -4.91
N LEU A 78 -2.64 -3.15 -5.98
CA LEU A 78 -2.63 -1.69 -6.01
C LEU A 78 -3.81 -1.17 -6.83
N ASN A 79 -4.62 -0.31 -6.22
CA ASN A 79 -5.69 0.39 -6.92
C ASN A 79 -5.10 1.60 -7.64
N LEU A 80 -5.14 1.58 -8.97
CA LEU A 80 -4.66 2.67 -9.82
C LEU A 80 -5.84 3.58 -10.22
N SER A 81 -6.59 4.04 -9.23
CA SER A 81 -7.77 4.88 -9.41
C SER A 81 -7.91 5.88 -8.27
N THR A 82 -8.32 7.09 -8.63
CA THR A 82 -8.68 8.17 -7.69
C THR A 82 -9.99 7.91 -6.94
N GLU A 83 -10.81 6.94 -7.39
CA GLU A 83 -12.12 6.64 -6.80
C GLU A 83 -12.06 5.59 -5.67
N ILE A 84 -10.90 4.97 -5.41
CA ILE A 84 -10.71 3.95 -4.37
C ILE A 84 -9.60 4.37 -3.39
N GLY A 85 -9.79 4.10 -2.10
CA GLY A 85 -8.79 4.38 -1.06
C GLY A 85 -8.99 5.71 -0.32
N GLY A 86 -10.15 6.34 -0.50
CA GLY A 86 -10.51 7.61 0.13
C GLY A 86 -11.10 8.59 -0.89
N GLN A 87 -11.25 9.85 -0.49
CA GLN A 87 -11.63 10.95 -1.37
C GLN A 87 -10.48 11.96 -1.39
N LEU A 88 -9.33 11.56 -1.94
CA LEU A 88 -8.13 12.39 -1.99
C LEU A 88 -8.32 13.62 -2.88
N ASP A 89 -9.20 13.50 -3.87
CA ASP A 89 -9.66 14.56 -4.76
C ASP A 89 -10.47 15.65 -4.04
N ASN A 90 -10.89 15.43 -2.79
CA ASN A 90 -11.44 16.50 -1.95
C ASN A 90 -10.37 17.44 -1.38
N TYR A 91 -9.10 17.02 -1.37
CA TYR A 91 -7.99 17.75 -0.73
C TYR A 91 -7.02 18.36 -1.74
N ILE A 92 -6.86 17.72 -2.90
CA ILE A 92 -5.99 18.14 -3.99
C ILE A 92 -6.67 17.85 -5.34
N ASP A 93 -6.22 18.52 -6.40
CA ASP A 93 -6.81 18.32 -7.73
C ASP A 93 -6.74 16.86 -8.18
N LYS A 94 -7.80 16.38 -8.82
CA LYS A 94 -7.91 14.98 -9.26
C LYS A 94 -6.74 14.54 -10.15
N ASP A 95 -6.32 15.39 -11.08
CA ASP A 95 -5.18 15.12 -11.95
C ASP A 95 -3.89 14.97 -11.14
N ARG A 96 -3.74 15.75 -10.06
CA ARG A 96 -2.60 15.63 -9.15
C ARG A 96 -2.65 14.34 -8.33
N VAL A 97 -3.84 13.87 -7.93
CA VAL A 97 -3.99 12.55 -7.29
C VAL A 97 -3.54 11.46 -8.25
N ASP A 98 -3.99 11.50 -9.52
CA ASP A 98 -3.65 10.51 -10.53
C ASP A 98 -2.13 10.46 -10.79
N GLU A 99 -1.48 11.62 -10.89
CA GLU A 99 -0.02 11.72 -10.99
C GLU A 99 0.70 11.06 -9.79
N LEU A 100 0.19 11.27 -8.56
CA LEU A 100 0.78 10.71 -7.35
C LEU A 100 0.56 9.19 -7.24
N ILE A 101 -0.61 8.70 -7.67
CA ILE A 101 -0.89 7.25 -7.77
C ILE A 101 0.09 6.62 -8.75
N LYS A 102 0.25 7.20 -9.95
CA LYS A 102 1.22 6.73 -10.94
C LYS A 102 2.64 6.76 -10.39
N TYR A 103 3.02 7.82 -9.70
CA TYR A 103 4.35 7.93 -9.10
C TYR A 103 4.63 6.84 -8.06
N ALA A 104 3.66 6.54 -7.19
CA ALA A 104 3.78 5.44 -6.23
C ALA A 104 3.88 4.08 -6.94
N ASP A 105 3.07 3.86 -7.98
CA ASP A 105 3.11 2.64 -8.80
C ASP A 105 4.45 2.44 -9.50
N ASP A 106 5.01 3.50 -10.10
CA ASP A 106 6.32 3.48 -10.75
C ASP A 106 7.43 3.05 -9.77
N ILE A 107 7.38 3.54 -8.51
CA ILE A 107 8.32 3.10 -7.46
C ILE A 107 8.15 1.60 -7.17
N TYR A 108 6.92 1.10 -7.04
CA TYR A 108 6.71 -0.34 -6.84
C TYR A 108 7.27 -1.17 -8.00
N LEU A 109 7.12 -0.70 -9.24
CA LEU A 109 7.69 -1.34 -10.42
C LEU A 109 9.23 -1.32 -10.43
N GLU A 110 9.86 -0.23 -9.97
CA GLU A 110 11.31 -0.15 -9.79
C GLU A 110 11.84 -1.22 -8.83
N PHE A 111 11.08 -1.53 -7.78
CA PHE A 111 11.41 -2.57 -6.81
C PHE A 111 10.87 -3.96 -7.18
N GLY A 112 10.39 -4.15 -8.42
CA GLY A 112 10.08 -5.47 -8.98
C GLY A 112 8.62 -5.93 -8.83
N ALA A 113 7.67 -5.03 -8.63
CA ALA A 113 6.25 -5.36 -8.70
C ALA A 113 5.84 -5.89 -10.10
N ASP A 114 4.76 -6.69 -10.15
CA ASP A 114 4.21 -7.22 -11.40
C ASP A 114 3.79 -6.07 -12.33
N ARG A 115 4.17 -6.15 -13.61
CA ARG A 115 3.85 -5.14 -14.63
C ARG A 115 2.43 -5.27 -15.17
N THR A 116 1.74 -6.37 -14.90
CA THR A 116 0.37 -6.64 -15.35
C THR A 116 -0.61 -5.67 -14.72
N VAL A 117 -1.53 -5.12 -15.52
CA VAL A 117 -2.63 -4.28 -15.04
C VAL A 117 -3.94 -4.87 -15.55
N TYR A 118 -4.82 -5.19 -14.61
CA TYR A 118 -6.16 -5.71 -14.85
C TYR A 118 -7.19 -4.59 -14.93
N GLY A 119 -8.35 -4.86 -15.51
CA GLY A 119 -9.44 -3.88 -15.64
C GLY A 119 -9.18 -2.82 -16.72
N THR A 120 -8.52 -3.21 -17.82
CA THR A 120 -8.18 -2.34 -18.96
C THR A 120 -9.07 -2.55 -20.19
N ASN A 121 -9.89 -3.60 -20.22
CA ASN A 121 -10.78 -3.91 -21.33
C ASN A 121 -12.06 -3.06 -21.30
N GLU A 122 -12.08 -1.96 -22.04
CA GLU A 122 -13.20 -1.00 -22.03
C GLU A 122 -14.52 -1.61 -22.52
N GLU A 123 -14.50 -2.49 -23.52
CA GLU A 123 -15.71 -3.13 -24.04
C GLU A 123 -16.38 -4.01 -22.99
N GLU A 124 -15.60 -4.84 -22.31
CA GLU A 124 -16.09 -5.72 -21.24
C GLU A 124 -16.58 -4.92 -20.03
N ILE A 125 -15.85 -3.86 -19.68
CA ILE A 125 -16.27 -2.93 -18.61
C ILE A 125 -17.62 -2.30 -18.94
N ASP A 126 -17.84 -1.86 -20.18
CA ASP A 126 -19.10 -1.24 -20.60
C ASP A 126 -20.27 -2.22 -20.59
N ILE A 127 -20.03 -3.49 -20.93
CA ILE A 127 -21.03 -4.56 -20.80
C ILE A 127 -21.45 -4.71 -19.33
N ILE A 128 -20.47 -4.91 -18.43
CA ILE A 128 -20.75 -5.09 -16.99
C ILE A 128 -21.40 -3.84 -16.40
N LYS A 129 -21.00 -2.64 -16.85
CA LYS A 129 -21.57 -1.37 -16.40
C LYS A 129 -23.05 -1.25 -16.78
N LYS A 130 -23.43 -1.69 -17.98
CA LYS A 130 -24.84 -1.74 -18.40
C LYS A 130 -25.63 -2.73 -17.55
N GLU A 131 -25.10 -3.93 -17.32
CA GLU A 131 -25.74 -4.94 -16.47
C GLU A 131 -25.93 -4.45 -15.03
N ALA A 132 -24.90 -3.84 -14.45
CA ALA A 132 -24.97 -3.22 -13.14
C ALA A 132 -26.05 -2.14 -13.08
N SER A 133 -26.13 -1.28 -14.10
CA SER A 133 -27.15 -0.23 -14.17
C SER A 133 -28.57 -0.79 -14.25
N LEU A 134 -28.79 -1.90 -14.97
CA LEU A 134 -30.10 -2.58 -15.01
C LEU A 134 -30.49 -3.13 -13.63
N ALA A 135 -29.51 -3.55 -12.83
CA ALA A 135 -29.69 -3.99 -11.44
C ALA A 135 -29.72 -2.83 -10.41
N LYS A 136 -29.71 -1.56 -10.85
CA LYS A 136 -29.60 -0.36 -9.99
C LYS A 136 -28.31 -0.32 -9.15
N LEU A 137 -27.24 -0.93 -9.65
CA LEU A 137 -25.89 -0.89 -9.09
C LEU A 137 -25.01 0.07 -9.90
N LYS A 138 -24.04 0.72 -9.24
CA LYS A 138 -23.01 1.53 -9.89
C LYS A 138 -21.70 0.74 -9.93
N LEU A 139 -21.22 0.40 -11.13
CA LEU A 139 -19.87 -0.12 -11.30
C LEU A 139 -18.86 1.03 -11.23
N ILE A 140 -17.83 0.87 -10.40
CA ILE A 140 -16.64 1.73 -10.37
C ILE A 140 -15.50 0.97 -11.05
N PRO A 141 -15.28 1.17 -12.37
CA PRO A 141 -14.20 0.49 -13.06
C PRO A 141 -12.87 0.95 -12.48
N THR A 142 -12.06 0.00 -12.02
CA THR A 142 -10.78 0.30 -11.41
C THR A 142 -9.70 -0.55 -12.03
N LYS A 143 -8.62 0.12 -12.45
CA LYS A 143 -7.40 -0.56 -12.85
C LYS A 143 -6.70 -1.06 -11.59
N ILE A 144 -6.38 -2.35 -11.58
CA ILE A 144 -5.72 -3.00 -10.45
C ILE A 144 -4.43 -3.63 -10.97
N ARG A 145 -3.35 -3.45 -10.22
CA ARG A 145 -2.13 -4.24 -10.36
C ARG A 145 -2.16 -5.35 -9.32
#